data_AF-A0A2W7QI25-F1
#
_entry.id   AF-A0A2W7QI25-F1
#
_cell.length_a   1.000
_cell.length_b   1.000
_cell.length_c   1.000
_cell.angle_alpha   90.00
_cell.angle_beta   90.00
_cell.angle_gamma   90.00
#
_symmetry.space_group_name_H-M   'P 1'
#
loop_
_entity.id
_entity.type
_entity.pdbx_description
1 polymer ?
#
loop_
_entity_poly.entity_id
_entity_poly.type
_entity_poly.pdbx_seq_one_letter_code
_entity_poly.pdbx_strand_id
1 'polypeptide(L)' 'MVEHDYIQETPTARLRNWVLSEMLRGAGYAALLLLVIGVSYGVIWGIGQLLPSESKNAPPPMPYSALHAPLVTAKA' A
#
# COMPACT_ATOMS: atom_id res chain seq x y z
N MET A 1 -33.12 44.81 19.18
CA MET A 1 -32.56 43.46 19.00
C MET A 1 -31.10 43.68 18.68
N VAL A 2 -30.19 43.40 19.61
CA VAL A 2 -28.75 43.64 19.41
C VAL A 2 -28.22 42.43 18.64
N GLU A 3 -27.94 42.62 17.36
CA GLU A 3 -27.24 41.63 16.52
C GLU A 3 -25.79 41.61 17.00
N HIS A 4 -25.42 40.63 17.81
CA HIS A 4 -24.03 40.41 18.16
C HIS A 4 -23.39 39.65 16.99
N ASP A 5 -22.48 40.30 16.27
CA ASP A 5 -21.74 39.66 15.18
C ASP A 5 -20.62 38.78 15.78
N TYR A 6 -20.96 37.53 16.12
CA TYR A 6 -20.08 36.60 16.83
C TYR A 6 -18.95 36.02 15.96
N ILE A 7 -18.97 36.28 14.66
CA ILE A 7 -18.01 35.72 13.70
C ILE A 7 -17.01 36.82 13.31
N GLN A 8 -16.30 37.35 14.29
CA GLN A 8 -15.13 38.18 14.05
C GLN A 8 -13.95 37.27 13.71
N GLU A 9 -13.88 36.83 12.45
CA GLU A 9 -12.81 35.93 12.00
C GLU A 9 -11.50 36.73 11.82
N THR A 10 -10.52 36.49 12.69
CA THR A 10 -9.21 37.12 12.54
C THR A 10 -8.50 36.55 11.30
N PRO A 11 -7.69 37.35 10.58
CA PRO A 11 -6.96 36.88 9.39
C PRO A 11 -6.12 35.62 9.67
N THR A 12 -5.55 35.52 10.87
CA THR A 12 -4.79 34.37 11.34
C THR A 12 -5.66 33.12 11.50
N ALA A 13 -6.86 33.25 12.07
CA ALA A 13 -7.79 32.13 12.23
C ALA A 13 -8.23 31.59 10.87
N ARG A 14 -8.55 32.48 9.93
CA ARG A 14 -8.91 32.14 8.55
C ARG A 14 -7.78 31.40 7.83
N LEU A 15 -6.54 31.90 7.93
CA LEU A 15 -5.38 31.25 7.32
C LEU A 15 -5.15 29.86 7.90
N ARG A 16 -5.19 29.72 9.22
CA ARG A 16 -5.00 28.42 9.89
C ARG A 16 -6.07 27.42 9.46
N ASN A 17 -7.34 27.83 9.42
CA ASN A 17 -8.43 26.96 9.01
C ASN A 17 -8.26 26.50 7.57
N TRP A 18 -7.84 27.39 6.68
CA TRP A 18 -7.55 27.05 5.29
C TRP A 18 -6.39 26.05 5.17
N VAL A 19 -5.25 26.32 5.80
CA VAL A 19 -4.10 25.41 5.77
C VAL A 19 -4.45 24.04 6.35
N LEU A 20 -5.11 24.02 7.52
CA LEU A 20 -5.50 22.76 8.16
C LEU A 20 -6.48 21.99 7.29
N SER A 21 -7.48 22.64 6.70
CA SER A 21 -8.44 21.98 5.81
C SER A 21 -7.74 21.35 4.62
N GLU A 22 -6.79 22.06 4.00
CA GLU A 22 -6.10 21.56 2.82
C GLU A 22 -5.13 20.42 3.16
N MET A 23 -4.41 20.53 4.28
CA MET A 23 -3.54 19.46 4.78
C MET A 23 -4.34 18.22 5.15
N LEU A 24 -5.50 18.36 5.79
CA LEU A 24 -6.34 17.23 6.18
C LEU A 24 -6.88 16.49 4.95
N ARG A 25 -7.31 17.23 3.92
CA ARG A 25 -7.77 16.65 2.65
C ARG A 25 -6.63 15.94 1.95
N GLY A 26 -5.48 16.60 1.77
CA GLY A 26 -4.30 16.01 1.14
C GLY A 26 -3.81 14.76 1.87
N ALA A 27 -3.67 14.83 3.19
CA ALA A 27 -3.28 13.70 4.03
C ALA A 27 -4.32 12.57 3.97
N GLY A 28 -5.62 12.90 3.97
CA GLY A 28 -6.69 11.93 3.87
C GLY A 28 -6.65 11.13 2.56
N TYR A 29 -6.46 11.81 1.43
CA TYR A 29 -6.34 11.14 0.13
C TYR A 29 -5.07 10.27 0.05
N ALA A 30 -3.93 10.78 0.54
CA ALA A 30 -2.68 10.02 0.57
C ALA A 30 -2.78 8.78 1.46
N ALA A 31 -3.33 8.93 2.66
CA ALA A 31 -3.54 7.83 3.59
C ALA A 31 -4.44 6.74 3.00
N LEU A 32 -5.54 7.14 2.33
CA LEU A 32 -6.43 6.20 1.67
C LEU A 32 -5.73 5.41 0.56
N LEU A 33 -4.95 6.08 -0.29
CA LEU A 33 -4.17 5.42 -1.34
C LEU A 33 -3.17 4.41 -0.76
N LEU A 34 -2.40 4.83 0.25
CA LEU A 34 -1.42 3.96 0.90
C LEU A 34 -2.08 2.76 1.58
N LEU A 35 -3.25 2.96 2.18
CA LEU A 35 -4.04 1.88 2.77
C LEU A 35 -4.48 0.89 1.71
N VAL A 36 -5.02 1.36 0.57
CA VAL A 36 -5.42 0.49 -0.55
C VAL A 36 -4.23 -0.34 -1.05
N ILE A 37 -3.07 0.29 -1.23
CA ILE A 37 -1.85 -0.41 -1.65
C ILE A 37 -1.45 -1.47 -0.60
N GLY A 38 -1.37 -1.09 0.68
CA GLY A 38 -1.00 -1.99 1.77
C GLY A 38 -1.94 -3.19 1.90
N VAL A 39 -3.25 -2.95 1.83
CA VAL A 39 -4.26 -4.02 1.83
C VAL A 39 -4.12 -4.92 0.60
N SER A 40 -3.90 -4.35 -0.59
CA SER A 40 -3.70 -5.14 -1.81
C SER A 40 -2.49 -6.07 -1.69
N TYR A 41 -1.35 -5.57 -1.19
CA TYR A 41 -0.18 -6.39 -0.92
C TYR A 41 -0.45 -7.45 0.16
N GLY A 42 -1.13 -7.08 1.24
CA GLY A 42 -1.49 -8.01 2.31
C GLY A 42 -2.38 -9.16 1.83
N VAL A 43 -3.34 -8.86 0.95
CA VAL A 43 -4.21 -9.86 0.32
C VAL A 43 -3.41 -10.80 -0.58
N ILE A 44 -2.56 -10.26 -1.46
CA ILE A 44 -1.70 -11.06 -2.34
C ILE A 44 -0.80 -11.99 -1.52
N TRP A 45 -0.15 -11.43 -0.50
CA TRP A 45 0.72 -12.20 0.39
C TRP A 45 -0.05 -13.28 1.16
N GLY A 46 -1.21 -12.93 1.72
CA GLY A 46 -2.05 -13.86 2.48
C GLY A 46 -2.55 -15.03 1.63
N ILE A 47 -3.06 -14.74 0.42
CA ILE A 47 -3.44 -15.78 -0.54
C ILE A 47 -2.22 -16.62 -0.95
N GLY A 48 -1.07 -15.98 -1.16
CA GLY A 48 0.19 -16.66 -1.47
C GLY A 48 0.60 -17.68 -0.40
N GLN A 49 0.35 -17.41 0.89
CA GLN A 49 0.64 -18.39 1.94
C GLN A 49 -0.25 -19.63 1.86
N LEU A 50 -1.53 -19.45 1.54
CA LEU A 50 -2.51 -20.52 1.42
C LEU A 50 -2.36 -21.36 0.14
N LEU A 51 -1.53 -20.93 -0.81
CA LEU A 51 -1.32 -21.64 -2.07
C LEU A 51 -0.62 -23.01 -1.83
N PRO A 52 -1.09 -24.11 -2.46
CA PRO A 52 -0.45 -25.42 -2.36
C PRO A 52 1.03 -25.40 -2.80
N SER A 53 1.85 -26.25 -2.18
CA SER A 53 3.28 -26.38 -2.48
C SER A 53 3.56 -26.74 -3.95
N GLU A 54 2.68 -27.52 -4.57
CA GLU A 54 2.77 -27.88 -5.99
C GLU A 54 2.67 -26.66 -6.91
N SER A 55 1.80 -25.70 -6.60
CA SER A 55 1.67 -24.47 -7.39
C SER A 55 2.81 -23.49 -7.13
N LYS A 56 3.45 -23.55 -5.95
CA LYS A 56 4.59 -22.68 -5.57
C LYS A 56 5.89 -23.13 -6.22
N ASN A 57 6.09 -24.44 -6.36
CA ASN A 57 7.31 -25.03 -6.91
C ASN A 57 7.12 -25.59 -8.32
N ALA A 58 5.98 -25.27 -8.96
CA ALA A 58 5.73 -25.67 -10.34
C ALA A 58 6.90 -25.22 -11.22
N PRO A 59 7.43 -26.11 -12.08
CA PRO A 59 8.52 -25.75 -12.96
C PRO A 59 8.10 -24.54 -13.81
N PRO A 60 8.94 -23.49 -13.89
CA PRO A 60 8.61 -22.31 -14.66
C PRO A 60 8.39 -22.71 -16.12
N PRO A 61 7.46 -22.07 -16.84
CA PRO A 61 7.21 -22.35 -18.26
C PRO A 61 8.41 -21.99 -19.14
N MET A 62 9.36 -21.22 -18.61
CA MET A 62 10.58 -20.83 -19.27
C MET A 62 11.64 -21.95 -19.10
N PRO A 63 12.12 -22.56 -20.21
CA PRO A 63 12.97 -23.77 -20.16
C PRO A 63 14.34 -23.57 -19.50
N TYR A 64 14.76 -22.33 -19.27
CA TYR A 64 16.06 -21.99 -18.66
C TYR A 64 15.95 -21.47 -17.23
N SER A 65 14.74 -21.39 -16.67
CA SER A 65 14.51 -20.80 -15.34
C SER A 65 14.54 -21.81 -14.19
N ALA A 66 14.69 -23.10 -14.50
CA ALA A 66 14.89 -24.15 -13.51
C ALA A 66 16.40 -24.43 -13.34
N LEU A 67 16.95 -24.11 -12.17
CA LEU A 67 18.29 -24.54 -11.78
C LEU A 67 18.23 -26.00 -11.33
N HIS A 68 18.69 -26.92 -12.17
CA HIS A 68 18.95 -28.31 -11.77
C HIS A 68 20.36 -28.41 -11.19
N ALA A 69 20.51 -29.02 -10.01
CA ALA A 69 21.83 -29.36 -9.46
C ALA A 69 22.59 -30.26 -10.47
N PRO A 70 23.90 -30.04 -10.69
CA PRO A 70 24.66 -30.88 -11.61
C PRO A 70 24.65 -32.33 -11.10
N LEU A 71 24.42 -33.28 -12.01
CA LEU A 71 24.51 -34.71 -11.73
C LEU A 71 25.92 -35.00 -11.23
N VAL A 72 26.07 -35.43 -9.97
CA VAL A 72 27.32 -35.99 -9.48
C VAL A 72 27.51 -37.33 -10.19
N THR A 73 28.16 -37.31 -11.34
CA THR A 73 28.66 -38.53 -11.98
C THR A 73 29.79 -39.03 -11.09
N ALA A 74 29.51 -40.01 -10.24
CA ALA A 74 30.57 -40.79 -9.61
C ALA A 74 31.42 -41.39 -10.74
N LYS A 75 32.65 -40.88 -10.88
CA LYS A 75 33.63 -41.42 -11.82
C LYS A 75 33.96 -42.83 -11.33
N ALA A 76 33.56 -43.83 -12.13
CA ALA A 76 33.95 -45.23 -11.94
C ALA A 76 35.47 -45.40 -12.07
#